data_AF-A0A496VI68-F1
#
_entry.id   AF-A0A496VI68-F1
#
_cell.length_a   1.000
_cell.length_b   1.000
_cell.length_c   1.000
_cell.angle_alpha   90.00
_cell.angle_beta   90.00
_cell.angle_gamma   90.00
#
_symmetry.space_group_name_H-M   'P 1'
#
loop_
_entity.id
_entity.type
_entity.pdbx_description
1 polymer ?
#
loop_
_entity_poly.entity_id
_entity_poly.type
_entity_poly.pdbx_seq_one_letter_code
_entity_poly.pdbx_strand_id
1 'polypeptide(L)'
;MFMIKLIYRISRNPIFEKLGFFEPTKMVAPAKRKQDEFQAFYTNCKHITSYMVGILDCESDMSILEPCAGEGIFIDELLKSEKMLHITAYELNGNSADNLTQKYLGIKNIEINQEDFLLLITAKKFDRIIANPPYGAYQSPEKRKQLKKDYPEIYAKETYGLFLIRSSRI
;
A
#
# COMPACT_ATOMS: atom_id res chain seq x y z
N MET A 1 -5.79 15.49 10.31
CA MET A 1 -6.04 14.03 10.40
C MET A 1 -4.76 13.36 9.94
N PHE A 2 -4.07 12.66 10.84
CA PHE A 2 -2.71 12.16 10.65
C PHE A 2 -2.68 11.08 9.54
N MET A 3 -1.94 11.36 8.47
CA MET A 3 -1.79 10.47 7.31
C MET A 3 -0.38 9.85 7.39
N ILE A 4 -0.27 8.70 8.06
CA ILE A 4 1.00 7.98 8.20
C ILE A 4 1.15 7.08 6.95
N LYS A 5 2.07 7.47 6.08
CA LYS A 5 2.29 6.91 4.75
C LYS A 5 3.31 5.78 4.80
N LEU A 6 3.09 4.70 4.05
CA LEU A 6 4.06 3.61 3.97
C LEU A 6 5.09 3.91 2.89
N ILE A 7 6.35 4.11 3.29
CA ILE A 7 7.51 4.06 2.41
C ILE A 7 8.42 2.99 3.00
N TYR A 8 8.62 1.88 2.27
CA TYR A 8 9.47 0.79 2.73
C TYR A 8 10.62 0.60 1.74
N ARG A 9 11.84 0.87 2.21
CA ARG A 9 13.09 0.64 1.49
C ARG A 9 13.65 -0.70 1.94
N ILE A 10 13.61 -1.71 1.08
CA ILE A 10 14.32 -2.97 1.31
C ILE A 10 15.81 -2.71 1.02
N SER A 11 16.57 -2.27 2.01
CA SER A 11 18.03 -2.13 1.90
C SER A 11 18.72 -3.17 2.77
N ARG A 12 19.72 -3.87 2.22
CA ARG A 12 20.67 -4.72 2.97
C ARG A 12 21.61 -3.87 3.85
N ASN A 13 21.07 -3.08 4.78
CA ASN A 13 21.89 -2.37 5.76
C ASN A 13 21.06 -2.06 7.03
N PRO A 14 21.51 -2.49 8.23
CA PRO A 14 20.76 -2.33 9.47
C PRO A 14 21.03 -0.95 10.05
N ILE A 15 20.33 0.08 9.56
CA ILE A 15 20.26 1.37 10.27
C ILE A 15 18.79 1.78 10.29
N PHE A 16 18.03 1.14 11.17
CA PHE A 16 16.79 1.70 11.69
C PHE A 16 17.14 2.47 12.95
N GLU A 17 17.15 3.81 12.89
CA GLU A 17 17.04 4.62 14.10
C GLU A 17 15.97 5.71 13.93
N LYS A 18 14.94 5.58 14.76
CA LYS A 18 14.01 6.59 15.30
C LYS A 18 13.12 7.38 14.33
N LEU A 19 11.84 7.03 14.33
CA LEU A 19 10.74 8.00 14.36
C LEU A 19 9.78 7.58 15.49
N GLY A 20 9.58 8.51 16.43
CA GLY A 20 9.01 8.25 17.75
C GLY A 20 7.56 7.77 17.76
N PHE A 21 7.28 6.90 18.73
CA PHE A 21 5.94 6.52 19.16
C PHE A 21 5.22 7.75 19.73
N PHE A 22 4.00 8.01 19.25
CA PHE A 22 3.05 8.92 19.90
C PHE A 22 1.91 8.08 20.48
N GLU A 23 1.73 8.09 21.80
CA GLU A 23 0.58 7.45 22.43
C GLU A 23 -0.71 8.23 22.11
N PRO A 24 -1.80 7.58 21.65
CA PRO A 24 -3.07 8.26 21.48
C PRO A 24 -3.84 8.32 22.80
N THR A 25 -3.79 9.47 23.47
CA THR A 25 -4.75 9.79 24.54
C THR A 25 -6.16 9.99 23.97
N LYS A 26 -7.08 9.19 24.50
CA LYS A 26 -8.56 9.23 24.46
C LYS A 26 -9.20 10.50 23.89
N MET A 27 -9.99 10.33 22.82
CA MET A 27 -11.26 11.02 22.58
C MET A 27 -11.98 10.29 21.42
N VAL A 28 -13.14 9.67 21.68
CA VAL A 28 -13.98 9.05 20.65
C VAL A 28 -15.32 9.78 20.64
N ALA A 29 -15.60 10.54 19.58
CA ALA A 29 -16.94 11.01 19.28
C ALA A 29 -17.61 10.00 18.32
N PRO A 30 -18.86 9.57 18.56
CA PRO A 30 -19.51 8.58 17.71
C PRO A 30 -20.01 9.26 16.44
N ALA A 31 -19.29 9.09 15.33
CA ALA A 31 -19.80 9.46 14.01
C ALA A 31 -20.47 8.23 13.37
N LYS A 32 -21.80 8.25 13.25
CA LYS A 32 -22.55 7.35 12.35
C LYS A 32 -22.16 7.68 10.91
N ARG A 33 -21.06 7.12 10.42
CA ARG A 33 -20.72 7.10 8.98
C ARG A 33 -21.14 5.77 8.39
N LYS A 34 -21.83 5.81 7.25
CA LYS A 34 -22.13 4.63 6.43
C LYS A 34 -20.78 3.97 6.10
N GLN A 35 -20.60 2.72 6.56
CA GLN A 35 -19.32 2.02 6.52
C GLN A 35 -18.99 1.68 5.06
N ASP A 36 -18.01 2.37 4.48
CA ASP A 36 -17.44 1.98 3.20
C ASP A 36 -16.64 0.68 3.42
N GLU A 37 -16.95 -0.35 2.64
CA GLU A 37 -16.38 -1.70 2.76
C GLU A 37 -14.86 -1.67 2.64
N PHE A 38 -14.35 -0.81 1.76
CA PHE A 38 -12.92 -0.71 1.44
C PHE A 38 -12.21 0.45 2.15
N GLN A 39 -12.97 1.37 2.77
CA GLN A 39 -12.45 2.61 3.38
C GLN A 39 -11.40 3.31 2.51
N ALA A 40 -11.76 3.58 1.25
CA ALA A 40 -10.87 4.23 0.30
C ALA A 40 -10.65 5.69 0.71
N PHE A 41 -9.46 6.01 1.22
CA PHE A 41 -9.02 7.38 1.45
C PHE A 41 -8.01 7.77 0.38
N TYR A 42 -8.47 8.52 -0.61
CA TYR A 42 -7.65 8.96 -1.74
C TYR A 42 -6.60 9.97 -1.29
N THR A 43 -5.35 9.73 -1.67
CA THR A 43 -4.29 10.73 -1.55
C THR A 43 -4.36 11.66 -2.77
N ASN A 44 -5.43 12.46 -2.87
CA ASN A 44 -5.58 13.46 -3.93
C ASN A 44 -4.79 14.74 -3.60
N CYS A 45 -3.54 14.59 -3.16
CA CYS A 45 -2.66 15.69 -2.82
C CYS A 45 -1.33 15.50 -3.55
N LYS A 46 -1.18 16.21 -4.68
CA LYS A 46 0.02 16.13 -5.53
C LYS A 46 1.31 16.31 -4.73
N HIS A 47 1.35 17.26 -3.80
CA HIS A 47 2.52 17.49 -2.95
C HIS A 47 2.92 16.26 -2.12
N ILE A 48 1.93 15.53 -1.60
CA ILE A 48 2.18 14.33 -0.83
C ILE A 48 2.73 13.22 -1.72
N THR A 49 2.11 13.01 -2.88
CA THR A 49 2.51 11.95 -3.80
C THR A 49 3.92 12.20 -4.34
N SER A 50 4.20 13.42 -4.82
CA SER A 50 5.53 13.82 -5.27
C SER A 50 6.58 13.71 -4.15
N TYR A 51 6.24 14.09 -2.92
CA TYR A 51 7.14 13.95 -1.78
C TYR A 51 7.47 12.48 -1.48
N MET A 52 6.47 11.59 -1.47
CA MET A 52 6.68 10.17 -1.21
C MET A 52 7.51 9.49 -2.30
N VAL A 53 7.20 9.76 -3.58
CA VAL A 53 7.98 9.27 -4.71
C VAL A 53 9.41 9.81 -4.68
N GLY A 54 9.59 11.08 -4.27
CA GLY A 54 10.92 11.67 -4.08
C GLY A 54 11.74 10.96 -3.01
N ILE A 55 11.14 10.56 -1.88
CA ILE A 55 11.82 9.79 -0.82
C ILE A 55 12.09 8.34 -1.24
N LEU A 56 11.25 7.77 -2.11
CA LEU A 56 11.38 6.38 -2.54
C LEU A 56 12.75 6.10 -3.19
N ASP A 57 13.38 7.15 -3.76
CA ASP A 57 14.75 7.14 -4.27
C ASP A 57 14.99 5.93 -5.20
N CYS A 58 14.21 5.91 -6.28
CA CYS A 58 14.27 4.86 -7.29
C CYS A 58 15.42 5.10 -8.26
N GLU A 59 16.02 4.04 -8.77
CA GLU A 59 16.94 4.04 -9.92
C GLU A 59 16.28 3.33 -11.09
N SER A 60 16.82 3.49 -12.30
CA SER A 60 16.36 2.71 -13.45
C SER A 60 16.49 1.20 -13.19
N ASP A 61 15.64 0.43 -13.85
CA ASP A 61 15.56 -1.03 -13.74
C ASP A 61 15.08 -1.56 -12.37
N MET A 62 14.75 -0.70 -11.40
CA MET A 62 14.18 -1.12 -10.12
C MET A 62 12.75 -1.67 -10.25
N SER A 63 12.47 -2.69 -9.44
CA SER A 63 11.15 -3.27 -9.23
C SER A 63 10.41 -2.58 -8.08
N ILE A 64 9.22 -2.05 -8.36
CA ILE A 64 8.40 -1.27 -7.44
C ILE A 64 7.08 -1.99 -7.21
N LEU A 65 6.69 -2.13 -5.94
CA LEU A 65 5.40 -2.68 -5.56
C LEU A 65 4.46 -1.60 -5.04
N GLU A 66 3.23 -1.62 -5.53
CA GLU A 66 2.08 -0.91 -4.96
C GLU A 66 0.98 -1.91 -4.56
N PRO A 67 0.89 -2.31 -3.28
CA PRO A 67 0.06 -3.43 -2.84
C PRO A 67 -1.45 -3.13 -2.73
N CYS A 68 -1.85 -1.87 -2.89
CA CYS A 68 -3.23 -1.39 -2.76
C CYS A 68 -3.40 -0.13 -3.62
N ALA A 69 -3.44 -0.33 -4.94
CA ALA A 69 -3.20 0.73 -5.92
C ALA A 69 -4.32 1.78 -6.04
N GLY A 70 -5.57 1.43 -5.72
CA GLY A 70 -6.70 2.35 -5.85
C GLY A 70 -6.82 2.92 -7.27
N GLU A 71 -6.64 4.23 -7.42
CA GLU A 71 -6.64 4.92 -8.73
C GLU A 71 -5.26 5.01 -9.40
N GLY A 72 -4.22 4.47 -8.75
CA GLY A 72 -2.87 4.40 -9.29
C GLY A 72 -2.12 5.73 -9.24
N ILE A 73 -2.42 6.58 -8.25
CA ILE A 73 -1.81 7.90 -8.12
C ILE A 73 -0.28 7.86 -7.93
N PHE A 74 0.26 6.80 -7.31
CA PHE A 74 1.70 6.66 -7.15
C PHE A 74 2.34 6.19 -8.45
N ILE A 75 1.69 5.27 -9.17
CA ILE A 75 2.07 4.89 -10.54
C ILE A 75 2.13 6.12 -11.45
N ASP A 76 1.09 6.97 -11.45
CA ASP A 76 1.06 8.23 -12.23
C ASP A 76 2.25 9.14 -11.91
N GLU A 77 2.62 9.24 -10.64
CA GLU A 77 3.73 10.08 -10.21
C GLU A 77 5.09 9.46 -10.55
N LEU A 78 5.25 8.14 -10.42
CA LEU A 78 6.44 7.41 -10.82
C LEU A 78 6.71 7.52 -12.33
N LEU A 79 5.66 7.49 -13.14
CA LEU A 79 5.72 7.64 -14.60
C LEU A 79 6.18 9.03 -15.06
N LYS A 80 6.17 10.04 -14.18
CA LYS A 80 6.73 11.37 -14.48
C LYS A 80 8.25 11.39 -14.41
N SER A 81 8.87 10.37 -13.81
CA SER A 81 10.32 10.23 -13.82
C SER A 81 10.78 9.73 -15.19
N GLU A 82 11.96 10.16 -15.65
CA GLU A 82 12.58 9.63 -16.88
C GLU A 82 13.21 8.23 -16.67
N LYS A 83 12.90 7.56 -15.56
CA LYS A 83 13.46 6.27 -15.16
C LYS A 83 12.60 5.14 -15.70
N MET A 84 13.25 4.11 -16.23
CA MET A 84 12.54 2.87 -16.59
C MET A 84 12.34 2.02 -15.33
N LEU A 85 11.12 1.99 -14.78
CA LEU A 85 10.78 1.25 -13.56
C LEU A 85 9.87 0.06 -13.87
N HIS A 86 10.03 -1.07 -13.18
CA HIS A 86 9.14 -2.22 -13.29
C HIS A 86 8.11 -2.18 -12.16
N ILE A 87 6.86 -1.84 -12.45
CA ILE A 87 5.82 -1.61 -11.44
C ILE A 87 4.89 -2.83 -11.41
N THR A 88 4.72 -3.42 -10.24
CA THR A 88 3.67 -4.40 -9.96
C THR A 88 2.68 -3.79 -8.97
N ALA A 89 1.41 -3.77 -9.35
CA ALA A 89 0.34 -3.20 -8.56
C ALA A 89 -0.71 -4.27 -8.23
N TYR A 90 -1.20 -4.26 -6.99
CA TYR A 90 -2.32 -5.09 -6.55
C TYR A 90 -3.50 -4.20 -6.15
N GLU A 91 -4.70 -4.60 -6.56
CA GLU A 91 -5.95 -3.95 -6.15
C GLU A 91 -7.02 -5.01 -5.86
N LEU A 92 -7.68 -4.88 -4.72
CA LEU A 92 -8.70 -5.85 -4.28
C LEU A 92 -10.04 -5.62 -5.00
N ASN A 93 -10.39 -4.36 -5.25
CA ASN A 93 -11.64 -3.98 -5.91
C ASN A 93 -11.54 -4.20 -7.42
N GLY A 94 -12.35 -5.12 -7.95
CA GLY A 94 -12.33 -5.47 -9.38
C GLY A 94 -12.55 -4.29 -10.32
N ASN A 95 -13.50 -3.39 -10.02
CA ASN A 95 -13.75 -2.21 -10.86
C ASN A 95 -12.53 -1.27 -10.89
N SER A 96 -11.87 -1.07 -9.75
CA SER A 96 -10.64 -0.28 -9.68
C SER A 96 -9.49 -0.95 -10.44
N ALA A 97 -9.33 -2.27 -10.31
CA ALA A 97 -8.33 -3.04 -11.07
C ALA A 97 -8.56 -2.99 -12.58
N ASP A 98 -9.80 -3.07 -13.04
CA ASP A 98 -10.18 -2.92 -14.45
C ASP A 98 -9.83 -1.51 -14.96
N ASN A 99 -10.17 -0.47 -14.19
CA ASN A 99 -9.83 0.90 -14.52
C ASN A 99 -8.31 1.12 -14.63
N LEU A 100 -7.52 0.57 -13.70
CA LEU A 100 -6.07 0.61 -13.74
C LEU A 100 -5.51 -0.10 -14.97
N THR A 101 -6.04 -1.29 -15.28
CA THR A 101 -5.64 -2.10 -16.44
C THR A 101 -5.89 -1.33 -17.75
N GLN A 102 -7.04 -0.67 -17.89
CA GLN A 102 -7.32 0.19 -19.04
C GLN A 102 -6.43 1.43 -19.07
N LYS A 103 -6.22 2.07 -17.92
CA LYS A 103 -5.42 3.30 -17.79
C LYS A 103 -3.96 3.10 -18.22
N TYR A 104 -3.37 1.95 -17.89
CA TYR A 104 -1.98 1.63 -18.21
C TYR A 104 -1.82 0.65 -19.38
N LEU A 105 -2.88 0.49 -20.19
CA LEU A 105 -2.87 -0.41 -21.33
C LEU A 105 -1.74 -0.03 -22.31
N GLY A 106 -0.90 -1.01 -22.65
CA GLY A 106 0.23 -0.83 -23.57
C GLY A 106 1.55 -0.40 -22.91
N ILE A 107 1.57 -0.09 -21.60
CA ILE A 107 2.80 0.20 -20.86
C ILE A 107 3.40 -1.12 -20.37
N LYS A 108 4.41 -1.63 -21.08
CA LYS A 108 4.96 -2.99 -20.89
C LYS A 108 5.60 -3.26 -19.51
N ASN A 109 6.03 -2.20 -18.83
CA ASN A 109 6.71 -2.26 -17.54
C ASN A 109 5.75 -2.06 -16.35
N ILE A 110 4.44 -2.13 -16.57
CA ILE A 110 3.42 -2.09 -15.52
C ILE A 110 2.60 -3.38 -15.56
N GLU A 111 2.50 -4.03 -14.40
CA GLU A 111 1.68 -5.22 -14.16
C GLU A 111 0.59 -4.87 -13.14
N ILE A 112 -0.69 -5.02 -13.53
CA ILE A 112 -1.84 -4.80 -12.64
C ILE A 112 -2.47 -6.16 -12.31
N ASN A 113 -2.65 -6.44 -11.02
CA ASN A 113 -3.23 -7.68 -10.53
C ASN A 113 -4.46 -7.40 -9.64
N GLN A 114 -5.58 -8.08 -9.93
CA GLN A 114 -6.77 -8.04 -9.09
C GLN A 114 -6.71 -9.15 -8.02
N GLU A 115 -6.00 -8.91 -6.91
CA GLU A 115 -5.85 -9.90 -5.84
C GLU A 115 -5.82 -9.27 -4.45
N ASP A 116 -6.13 -10.09 -3.44
CA ASP A 116 -5.98 -9.72 -2.03
C ASP A 116 -4.52 -9.84 -1.59
N PHE A 117 -3.81 -8.73 -1.63
CA PHE A 117 -2.38 -8.67 -1.27
C PHE A 117 -2.05 -9.27 0.11
N LEU A 118 -2.95 -9.16 1.09
CA LEU A 118 -2.72 -9.69 2.43
C LEU A 118 -2.69 -11.22 2.48
N LEU A 119 -3.30 -11.89 1.49
CA LEU A 119 -3.39 -13.34 1.36
C LEU A 119 -2.57 -13.89 0.18
N LEU A 120 -2.01 -13.01 -0.65
CA LEU A 120 -1.16 -13.35 -1.79
C LEU A 120 0.00 -14.26 -1.36
N ILE A 121 0.24 -15.34 -2.11
CA ILE A 121 1.44 -16.17 -2.00
C ILE A 121 2.31 -15.89 -3.22
N THR A 122 3.47 -15.26 -3.01
CA THR A 122 4.39 -14.91 -4.10
C THR A 122 5.83 -15.06 -3.66
N ALA A 123 6.68 -15.45 -4.59
CA ALA A 123 8.15 -15.45 -4.45
C ALA A 123 8.79 -14.19 -5.04
N LYS A 124 8.00 -13.30 -5.68
CA LYS A 124 8.49 -12.02 -6.21
C LYS A 124 9.07 -11.19 -5.06
N LYS A 125 10.24 -10.59 -5.32
CA LYS A 125 10.91 -9.62 -4.45
C LYS A 125 10.90 -8.26 -5.15
N PHE A 126 10.86 -7.20 -4.36
CA PHE A 126 10.79 -5.83 -4.86
C PHE A 126 11.90 -4.97 -4.25
N ASP A 127 12.44 -4.04 -5.03
CA ASP A 127 13.45 -3.11 -4.56
C ASP A 127 12.84 -2.01 -3.69
N ARG A 128 11.60 -1.62 -4.01
CA ARG A 128 10.87 -0.55 -3.32
C ARG A 128 9.40 -0.89 -3.20
N ILE A 129 8.78 -0.38 -2.13
CA ILE A 129 7.34 -0.50 -1.91
C ILE A 129 6.81 0.88 -1.57
N ILE A 130 5.76 1.31 -2.28
CA ILE A 130 5.05 2.56 -2.04
C ILE A 130 3.57 2.27 -1.92
N ALA A 131 2.93 2.78 -0.87
CA ALA A 131 1.52 2.50 -0.64
C ALA A 131 0.87 3.57 0.24
N ASN A 132 -0.45 3.70 0.06
CA ASN A 132 -1.33 4.29 1.05
C ASN A 132 -2.38 3.24 1.46
N PRO A 133 -2.05 2.31 2.37
CA PRO A 133 -2.94 1.22 2.74
C PRO A 133 -4.26 1.73 3.33
N PRO A 134 -5.36 0.98 3.16
CA PRO A 134 -6.63 1.37 3.74
C PRO A 134 -6.57 1.33 5.27
N TYR A 135 -7.17 2.35 5.90
CA TYR A 135 -7.30 2.41 7.35
C TYR A 135 -8.58 1.68 7.74
N GLY A 136 -8.52 0.71 8.64
CA GLY A 136 -9.71 0.10 9.24
C GLY A 136 -10.70 -0.59 8.27
N ALA A 137 -10.31 -0.87 7.01
CA ALA A 137 -11.17 -1.53 6.04
C ALA A 137 -11.84 -2.78 6.61
N TYR A 138 -13.12 -2.96 6.27
CA TYR A 138 -13.87 -4.10 6.78
C TYR A 138 -13.23 -5.41 6.30
N GLN A 139 -13.15 -6.37 7.20
CA GLN A 139 -12.65 -7.71 6.92
C GLN A 139 -13.74 -8.68 7.36
N SER A 140 -14.12 -9.61 6.49
CA SER A 140 -15.09 -10.65 6.84
C SER A 140 -14.61 -11.45 8.06
N PRO A 141 -15.52 -12.00 8.87
CA PRO A 141 -15.14 -12.83 10.02
C PRO A 141 -14.17 -13.96 9.67
N GLU A 142 -14.38 -14.60 8.51
CA GLU A 142 -13.56 -15.68 7.96
C GLU A 142 -12.14 -15.17 7.65
N LYS A 143 -12.05 -14.04 6.94
CA LYS A 143 -10.75 -13.41 6.62
C LYS A 143 -10.03 -12.97 7.89
N ARG A 144 -10.73 -12.40 8.88
CA ARG A 144 -10.13 -12.04 10.17
C ARG A 144 -9.55 -13.23 10.91
N LYS A 145 -10.23 -14.39 10.85
CA LYS A 145 -9.72 -15.63 11.46
C LYS A 145 -8.44 -16.10 10.76
N GLN A 146 -8.40 -16.03 9.43
CA GLN A 146 -7.21 -16.35 8.64
C GLN A 146 -6.05 -15.37 8.93
N LEU A 147 -6.31 -14.05 8.86
CA LEU A 147 -5.31 -13.02 9.16
C LEU A 147 -4.75 -13.14 10.58
N LYS A 148 -5.57 -13.49 11.58
CA LYS A 148 -5.08 -13.73 12.94
C LYS A 148 -4.12 -14.93 13.02
N LYS A 149 -4.30 -15.94 12.16
CA LYS A 149 -3.39 -17.10 12.07
C LYS A 149 -2.08 -16.71 11.38
N ASP A 150 -2.15 -15.93 10.31
CA ASP A 150 -0.99 -15.56 9.49
C ASP A 150 -0.15 -14.41 10.11
N TYR A 151 -0.78 -13.60 10.95
CA TYR A 151 -0.20 -12.44 11.64
C TYR A 151 -0.53 -12.48 13.15
N PRO A 152 -0.05 -13.47 13.91
CA PRO A 152 -0.42 -13.66 15.32
C PRO A 152 0.02 -12.53 16.25
N GLU A 153 1.06 -11.77 15.85
CA GLU A 153 1.66 -10.68 16.63
C GLU A 153 0.96 -9.33 16.45
N ILE A 154 0.05 -9.18 15.47
CA ILE A 154 -0.68 -7.93 15.22
C ILE A 154 -2.17 -8.09 15.52
N TYR A 155 -2.73 -7.06 16.15
CA TYR A 155 -4.17 -6.92 16.27
C TYR A 155 -4.79 -6.63 14.89
N ALA A 156 -5.49 -7.61 14.32
CA ALA A 156 -6.06 -7.59 12.97
C ALA A 156 -7.05 -6.44 12.65
N LYS A 157 -7.32 -5.51 13.59
CA LYS A 157 -8.09 -4.29 13.30
C LYS A 157 -7.25 -3.18 12.67
N GLU A 158 -5.93 -3.30 12.68
CA GLU A 158 -5.03 -2.32 12.04
C GLU A 158 -4.64 -2.81 10.65
N THR A 159 -5.53 -2.64 9.67
CA THR A 159 -5.30 -3.05 8.27
C THR A 159 -3.98 -2.47 7.72
N TYR A 160 -3.65 -1.23 8.08
CA TYR A 160 -2.36 -0.62 7.76
C TYR A 160 -1.16 -1.45 8.23
N GLY A 161 -1.16 -1.90 9.49
CA GLY A 161 -0.08 -2.71 10.06
C GLY A 161 0.06 -4.07 9.36
N LEU A 162 -1.06 -4.65 8.92
CA LEU A 162 -1.04 -5.90 8.14
C LEU A 162 -0.34 -5.71 6.79
N PHE A 163 -0.62 -4.60 6.09
CA PHE A 163 0.07 -4.28 4.83
C PHE A 163 1.56 -4.05 5.05
N LEU A 164 1.95 -3.31 6.10
CA LEU A 164 3.37 -3.09 6.45
C LEU A 164 4.11 -4.42 6.70
N ILE A 165 3.56 -5.31 7.54
CA ILE A 165 4.19 -6.62 7.80
C ILE A 165 4.20 -7.49 6.54
N ARG A 166 3.12 -7.52 5.76
CA ARG A 166 3.08 -8.30 4.53
C ARG A 166 4.17 -7.83 3.57
N SER A 167 4.27 -6.52 3.36
CA SER A 167 5.28 -5.88 2.54
C SER A 167 6.71 -6.15 3.02
N SER A 168 6.95 -6.27 4.33
CA SER A 168 8.28 -6.61 4.84
C SER A 168 8.68 -8.08 4.68
N ARG A 169 7.71 -8.97 4.35
CA ARG A 169 7.93 -10.42 4.20
C ARG A 169 8.12 -10.86 2.75
N ILE A 170 7.79 -10.01 1.78
CA ILE A 170 8.02 -10.24 0.34
C ILE A 170 9.27 -9.55 -0.15
#